data_AF-A0A7D8ESC8-F1
#
_entry.id   AF-A0A7D8ESC8-F1
#
_cell.length_a   1.000
_cell.length_b   1.000
_cell.length_c   1.000
_cell.angle_alpha   90.00
_cell.angle_beta   90.00
_cell.angle_gamma   90.00
#
_symmetry.space_group_name_H-M   'P 1'
#
loop_
_entity.id
_entity.type
_entity.pdbx_description
1 polymer ?
#
loop_
_entity_poly.entity_id
_entity_poly.type
_entity_poly.pdbx_seq_one_letter_code
_entity_poly.pdbx_strand_id
1 'polypeptide(L)'
;MDPQRQAPYGLVDNQALIVREGHICDIVPETQLPVSGDNIHDMQGRLVTPGLIDCHTHLVFAGNRAAEWEQRLNGASYQHISAQGGGINATVSATRACAEETLYLLARETHDAPCQRRRYAAGD
;
A
#
# COMPACT_ATOMS: atom_id res chain seq x y z
N MET A 1 -15.54 12.20 -10.66
CA MET A 1 -15.64 13.29 -9.68
C MET A 1 -16.98 13.94 -9.89
N ASP A 2 -17.76 14.12 -8.83
CA ASP A 2 -19.08 14.75 -8.91
C ASP A 2 -18.92 16.17 -9.47
N PRO A 3 -19.43 16.46 -10.69
CA PRO A 3 -19.26 17.78 -11.31
C PRO A 3 -19.97 18.89 -10.53
N GLN A 4 -20.86 18.54 -9.59
CA GLN A 4 -21.55 19.50 -8.73
C GLN A 4 -20.69 19.93 -7.53
N ARG A 5 -19.60 19.23 -7.22
CA ARG A 5 -18.68 19.58 -6.12
C ARG A 5 -17.47 20.34 -6.65
N GLN A 6 -17.41 21.63 -6.32
CA GLN A 6 -16.35 22.53 -6.79
C GLN A 6 -15.07 22.47 -5.94
N ALA A 7 -15.15 21.91 -4.73
CA ALA A 7 -13.97 21.78 -3.87
C ALA A 7 -12.93 20.83 -4.51
N PRO A 8 -11.63 21.18 -4.47
CA PRO A 8 -10.57 20.30 -4.95
C PRO A 8 -10.66 18.90 -4.34
N TYR A 9 -10.31 17.87 -5.11
CA TYR A 9 -10.34 16.47 -4.68
C TYR A 9 -11.73 15.94 -4.25
N GLY A 10 -12.81 16.70 -4.49
CA GLY A 10 -14.17 16.31 -4.09
C GLY A 10 -14.37 16.38 -2.57
N LEU A 11 -13.56 17.19 -1.89
CA LEU A 11 -13.56 17.35 -0.44
C LEU A 11 -14.95 17.77 0.08
N VAL A 12 -15.36 17.15 1.18
CA VAL A 12 -16.57 17.48 1.93
C VAL A 12 -16.28 17.43 3.42
N ASP A 13 -16.76 18.44 4.13
CA ASP A 13 -16.55 18.59 5.57
C ASP A 13 -17.72 18.02 6.37
N ASN A 14 -17.44 17.59 7.59
CA ASN A 14 -18.44 17.15 8.59
C ASN A 14 -19.42 16.11 8.03
N GLN A 15 -18.88 15.02 7.47
CA GLN A 15 -19.64 13.92 6.88
C GLN A 15 -19.46 12.63 7.70
N ALA A 16 -20.53 11.84 7.75
CA ALA A 16 -20.49 10.46 8.19
C ALA A 16 -20.47 9.50 7.00
N LEU A 17 -19.56 8.52 7.05
CA LEU A 17 -19.44 7.43 6.08
C LEU A 17 -20.15 6.18 6.61
N ILE A 18 -21.21 5.73 5.95
CA ILE A 18 -21.97 4.55 6.37
C ILE A 18 -21.47 3.34 5.58
N VAL A 19 -21.00 2.31 6.30
CA VAL A 19 -20.47 1.07 5.71
C VAL A 19 -21.30 -0.11 6.18
N ARG A 20 -21.67 -0.99 5.25
CA ARG A 20 -22.33 -2.27 5.55
C ARG A 20 -21.77 -3.35 4.65
N GLU A 21 -21.44 -4.51 5.22
CA GLU A 21 -21.01 -5.69 4.47
C GLU A 21 -19.83 -5.41 3.51
N GLY A 22 -18.91 -4.53 3.91
CA GLY A 22 -17.73 -4.17 3.11
C GLY A 22 -17.98 -3.11 2.01
N HIS A 23 -19.19 -2.56 1.93
CA HIS A 23 -19.56 -1.54 0.95
C HIS A 23 -19.90 -0.20 1.61
N ILE A 24 -19.55 0.89 0.94
CA ILE A 24 -20.03 2.23 1.29
C ILE A 24 -21.51 2.32 0.86
N CYS A 25 -22.41 2.46 1.84
CA CYS A 25 -23.84 2.61 1.59
C CYS A 25 -24.21 4.06 1.31
N ASP A 26 -23.63 5.00 2.05
CA ASP A 26 -23.94 6.42 1.91
C ASP A 26 -22.83 7.30 2.52
N ILE A 27 -22.83 8.57 2.12
CA ILE A 27 -22.03 9.65 2.69
C ILE A 27 -22.99 10.83 2.95
N VAL A 28 -23.29 11.08 4.21
CA VAL A 28 -24.27 12.08 4.64
C VAL A 28 -23.65 13.10 5.59
N PRO A 29 -24.19 14.32 5.71
CA PRO A 29 -23.78 15.24 6.77
C PRO A 29 -23.91 14.59 8.14
N GLU A 30 -22.96 14.83 9.05
CA GLU A 30 -22.99 14.25 10.41
C GLU A 30 -24.29 14.57 11.16
N THR A 31 -24.89 15.73 10.90
CA THR A 31 -26.18 16.15 11.48
C THR A 31 -27.38 15.32 11.02
N GLN A 32 -27.22 14.53 9.95
CA GLN A 32 -28.25 13.66 9.37
C GLN A 32 -28.00 12.19 9.69
N LEU A 33 -27.01 11.88 10.54
CA LEU A 33 -26.72 10.50 10.91
C LEU A 33 -27.97 9.87 11.57
N PRO A 34 -28.59 8.85 10.95
CA PRO A 34 -29.94 8.43 11.33
C PRO A 34 -30.03 7.64 12.65
N VAL A 35 -28.92 7.46 13.39
CA VAL A 35 -28.88 6.57 14.56
C VAL A 35 -27.75 6.93 15.53
N SER A 36 -28.05 6.80 16.84
CA SER A 36 -27.08 6.41 17.85
C SER A 36 -26.91 4.89 17.79
N GLY A 37 -25.67 4.40 17.70
CA GLY A 37 -25.39 2.97 17.63
C GLY A 37 -24.01 2.66 18.18
N ASP A 38 -23.82 1.40 18.61
CA ASP A 38 -22.62 0.97 19.33
C ASP A 38 -21.36 0.88 18.44
N ASN A 39 -21.53 0.96 17.11
CA ASN A 39 -20.45 0.82 16.12
C ASN A 39 -20.16 2.15 15.39
N ILE A 40 -20.15 3.26 16.13
CA ILE A 40 -19.73 4.56 15.60
C ILE A 40 -18.28 4.80 16.00
N HIS A 41 -17.43 5.08 15.01
CA HIS A 41 -16.06 5.49 15.23
C HIS A 41 -15.91 6.98 14.90
N ASP A 42 -15.69 7.79 15.93
CA ASP A 42 -15.37 9.21 15.75
C ASP A 42 -13.95 9.34 15.19
N MET A 43 -13.86 9.91 13.99
CA MET A 43 -12.59 10.14 13.28
C MET A 43 -11.92 11.46 13.69
N GLN A 44 -12.55 12.27 14.57
CA GLN A 44 -12.01 13.51 15.13
C GLN A 44 -11.54 14.50 14.06
N GLY A 45 -12.32 14.64 12.98
CA GLY A 45 -12.00 15.52 11.85
C GLY A 45 -10.78 15.09 11.01
N ARG A 46 -10.29 13.86 11.15
CA ARG A 46 -9.22 13.33 10.28
C ARG A 46 -9.72 13.18 8.84
N LEU A 47 -8.84 13.46 7.89
CA LEU A 47 -9.12 13.25 6.48
C LEU A 47 -9.31 11.76 6.18
N VAL A 48 -10.41 11.45 5.49
CA VAL A 48 -10.66 10.13 4.90
C VAL A 48 -10.53 10.23 3.38
N THR A 49 -9.79 9.31 2.79
CA THR A 49 -9.64 9.19 1.34
C THR A 49 -9.99 7.76 0.92
N PRO A 50 -10.23 7.51 -0.38
CA PRO A 50 -10.17 6.16 -0.90
C PRO A 50 -8.84 5.49 -0.55
N GLY A 51 -8.85 4.16 -0.47
CA GLY A 51 -7.62 3.38 -0.35
C GLY A 51 -6.69 3.67 -1.53
N LEU A 52 -5.39 3.79 -1.26
CA LEU A 52 -4.40 3.95 -2.31
C LEU A 52 -4.36 2.68 -3.17
N ILE A 53 -4.18 2.87 -4.49
CA ILE A 53 -4.01 1.78 -5.44
C ILE A 53 -2.63 1.93 -6.06
N ASP A 54 -1.78 0.94 -5.84
CA ASP A 54 -0.53 0.79 -6.58
C ASP A 54 -0.77 -0.15 -7.76
N CYS A 55 -0.87 0.42 -8.97
CA CYS A 55 -1.20 -0.33 -10.18
C CYS A 55 0.03 -0.97 -10.85
N HIS A 56 1.23 -0.76 -10.33
CA HIS A 56 2.45 -1.27 -10.97
C HIS A 56 3.53 -1.62 -9.96
N THR A 57 3.60 -2.91 -9.63
CA THR A 57 4.66 -3.45 -8.77
C THR A 57 5.28 -4.69 -9.39
N HIS A 58 6.54 -4.94 -9.01
CA HIS A 58 7.20 -6.23 -9.17
C HIS A 58 7.42 -6.85 -7.79
N LEU A 59 6.34 -6.97 -7.00
CA LEU A 59 6.40 -7.37 -5.59
C LEU A 59 6.96 -8.79 -5.37
N VAL A 60 6.71 -9.70 -6.29
CA VAL A 60 7.11 -11.11 -6.18
C VAL A 60 8.49 -11.32 -6.82
N PHE A 61 9.53 -11.47 -5.99
CA PHE A 61 10.88 -11.85 -6.39
C PHE A 61 11.65 -12.48 -5.23
N ALA A 62 12.75 -13.16 -5.52
CA ALA A 62 13.71 -13.61 -4.52
C ALA A 62 15.09 -12.95 -4.70
N GLY A 63 15.88 -13.01 -3.62
CA GLY A 63 17.18 -12.35 -3.55
C GLY A 63 17.05 -10.82 -3.40
N ASN A 64 18.17 -10.12 -3.50
CA ASN A 64 18.22 -8.66 -3.56
C ASN A 64 19.40 -8.23 -4.44
N ARG A 65 19.46 -6.94 -4.77
CA ARG A 65 20.51 -6.36 -5.61
C ARG A 65 21.36 -5.33 -4.86
N ALA A 66 21.44 -5.43 -3.53
CA ALA A 66 22.20 -4.49 -2.70
C ALA A 66 23.71 -4.54 -3.03
N ALA A 67 24.27 -5.73 -3.27
CA ALA A 67 25.66 -5.89 -3.68
C ALA A 67 25.96 -5.21 -5.02
N GLU A 68 25.05 -5.31 -6.00
CA GLU A 68 25.21 -4.59 -7.28
C GLU A 68 25.13 -3.08 -7.10
N TRP A 69 24.27 -2.61 -6.19
CA TRP A 69 24.17 -1.20 -5.86
C TRP A 69 25.48 -0.68 -5.26
N GLU A 70 26.10 -1.43 -4.34
CA GLU A 70 27.43 -1.10 -3.79
C GLU A 70 28.53 -1.07 -4.87
N GLN A 71 28.54 -2.03 -5.79
CA GLN A 71 29.51 -2.03 -6.90
C GLN A 71 29.36 -0.79 -7.79
N ARG A 72 28.13 -0.37 -8.09
CA ARG A 72 27.87 0.85 -8.86
C ARG A 72 28.38 2.10 -8.17
N LEU A 73 28.24 2.19 -6.85
CA LEU A 73 28.79 3.30 -6.07
C LEU A 73 30.32 3.37 -6.14
N ASN A 74 30.98 2.22 -6.24
CA ASN A 74 32.42 2.11 -6.42
C ASN A 74 32.88 2.24 -7.89
N GLY A 75 31.97 2.66 -8.79
CA GLY A 75 32.31 2.98 -10.18
C GLY A 75 32.24 1.81 -11.17
N ALA A 76 31.73 0.63 -10.76
CA ALA A 76 31.52 -0.47 -11.68
C ALA A 76 30.45 -0.12 -12.73
N SER A 77 30.75 -0.36 -14.00
CA SER A 77 29.79 -0.12 -15.08
C SER A 77 28.67 -1.17 -15.07
N TYR A 78 27.50 -0.80 -15.60
CA TYR A 78 26.40 -1.73 -15.79
C TYR A 78 26.82 -2.99 -16.57
N GLN A 79 27.60 -2.81 -17.64
CA GLN A 79 28.08 -3.91 -18.48
C GLN A 79 28.98 -4.86 -17.71
N HIS A 80 29.86 -4.32 -16.85
CA HIS A 80 30.74 -5.13 -16.01
C HIS A 80 29.94 -5.98 -15.02
N ILE A 81 28.98 -5.38 -14.32
CA ILE A 81 28.10 -6.07 -13.36
C ILE A 81 27.26 -7.15 -14.06
N SER A 82 26.69 -6.81 -15.23
CA SER A 82 25.89 -7.75 -16.01
C SER A 82 26.72 -8.93 -16.53
N ALA A 83 27.99 -8.71 -16.92
CA ALA A 83 28.89 -9.78 -17.36
C ALA A 83 29.23 -10.77 -16.25
N GLN A 84 29.11 -10.37 -14.97
CA GLN A 84 29.30 -11.21 -13.79
C GLN A 84 28.02 -11.92 -13.34
N GLY A 85 26.95 -11.85 -14.13
CA GLY A 85 25.65 -12.45 -13.79
C GLY A 85 24.76 -11.57 -12.92
N GLY A 86 25.13 -10.31 -12.69
CA GLY A 86 24.27 -9.30 -12.08
C GLY A 86 23.13 -8.85 -13.00
N GLY A 87 22.45 -7.76 -12.63
CA GLY A 87 21.34 -7.23 -13.42
C GLY A 87 20.03 -7.99 -13.18
N ILE A 88 19.11 -7.91 -14.14
CA ILE A 88 17.83 -8.63 -14.05
C ILE A 88 18.02 -10.15 -13.99
N ASN A 89 19.09 -10.67 -14.60
CA ASN A 89 19.38 -12.11 -14.62
C ASN A 89 19.69 -12.66 -13.22
N ALA A 90 20.27 -11.85 -12.32
CA ALA A 90 20.47 -12.23 -10.93
C ALA A 90 19.13 -12.49 -10.23
N THR A 91 18.19 -11.55 -10.37
CA THR A 91 16.83 -11.70 -9.82
C THR A 91 16.07 -12.86 -10.47
N VAL A 92 16.16 -13.02 -11.79
CA VAL A 92 15.54 -14.16 -12.49
C VAL A 92 16.07 -15.49 -11.95
N SER A 93 17.39 -15.61 -11.77
CA SER A 93 18.02 -16.83 -11.26
C SER A 93 17.61 -17.12 -9.82
N ALA A 94 17.63 -16.10 -8.96
CA ALA A 94 17.22 -16.23 -7.57
C ALA A 94 15.74 -16.62 -7.45
N THR A 95 14.85 -15.96 -8.19
CA THR A 95 13.41 -16.27 -8.21
C THR A 95 13.15 -17.68 -8.71
N ARG A 96 13.84 -18.15 -9.76
CA ARG A 96 13.69 -19.53 -10.27
C ARG A 96 14.18 -20.61 -9.30
N ALA A 97 15.23 -20.31 -8.54
CA ALA A 97 15.79 -21.24 -7.55
C ALA A 97 14.99 -21.28 -6.24
N CYS A 98 14.09 -20.31 -6.03
CA CYS A 98 13.30 -20.19 -4.82
C CYS A 98 12.07 -21.09 -4.85
N ALA A 99 11.72 -21.70 -3.71
CA ALA A 99 10.46 -22.41 -3.58
C ALA A 99 9.28 -21.41 -3.61
N GLU A 100 8.13 -21.85 -4.15
CA GLU A 100 6.92 -21.03 -4.25
C GLU A 100 6.45 -20.49 -2.90
N GLU A 101 6.43 -21.33 -1.86
CA GLU A 101 6.06 -20.92 -0.49
C GLU A 101 6.99 -19.81 0.02
N THR A 102 8.29 -19.90 -0.26
CA THR A 102 9.24 -18.86 0.13
C THR A 102 8.99 -17.56 -0.62
N LEU A 103 8.65 -17.61 -1.92
CA LEU A 103 8.25 -16.42 -2.69
C LEU A 103 6.99 -15.77 -2.11
N TYR A 104 6.00 -16.56 -1.72
CA TYR A 104 4.79 -16.07 -1.06
C TYR A 104 5.12 -15.35 0.25
N LEU A 105 5.94 -15.96 1.12
CA LEU A 105 6.31 -15.36 2.40
C LEU A 105 7.07 -14.03 2.24
N LEU A 106 8.03 -13.97 1.30
CA LEU A 106 8.79 -12.76 0.99
C LEU A 106 7.88 -11.63 0.46
N ALA A 107 6.97 -11.98 -0.47
CA ALA A 107 6.03 -11.02 -1.03
C ALA A 107 5.03 -10.52 0.03
N ARG A 108 4.56 -11.40 0.92
CA ARG A 108 3.64 -11.06 2.02
C ARG A 108 4.28 -10.10 3.01
N GLU A 109 5.52 -10.36 3.43
CA GLU A 109 6.24 -9.45 4.33
C GLU A 109 6.34 -8.04 3.73
N THR A 110 6.68 -7.94 2.45
CA THR A 110 6.76 -6.65 1.74
C THR A 110 5.40 -6.00 1.56
N HIS A 111 4.35 -6.77 1.25
CA HIS A 111 2.96 -6.30 1.14
C HIS A 111 2.43 -5.74 2.46
N ASP A 112 2.75 -6.37 3.59
CA ASP A 112 2.20 -6.01 4.90
C ASP A 112 2.95 -4.87 5.58
N ALA A 113 4.20 -4.61 5.18
CA ALA A 113 5.07 -3.59 5.78
C ALA A 113 4.43 -2.17 5.85
N PRO A 114 3.67 -1.70 4.85
CA PRO A 114 2.92 -0.44 4.94
C PRO A 114 1.78 -0.47 5.97
N CYS A 115 1.11 -1.61 6.15
CA CYS A 115 -0.05 -1.76 7.03
C CYS A 115 0.33 -1.88 8.52
N GLN A 116 1.48 -2.48 8.83
CA GLN A 116 1.86 -2.81 10.21
C GLN A 116 2.30 -1.60 11.07
N ARG A 117 2.49 -0.41 10.48
CA ARG A 117 2.96 0.79 11.21
C ARG A 117 1.88 1.58 11.96
N ARG A 118 0.60 1.19 11.88
CA ARG A 118 -0.47 1.84 12.66
C ARG A 118 -1.51 0.82 13.14
N ARG A 119 -1.20 0.12 14.23
CA ARG A 119 -2.26 -0.20 15.19
C ARG A 119 -2.63 1.13 15.85
N TYR A 120 -3.76 1.71 15.47
CA TYR A 120 -4.42 2.64 16.38
C TYR A 120 -4.63 1.85 17.67
N ALA A 121 -4.02 2.30 18.77
CA ALA A 121 -4.45 1.86 20.08
C ALA A 121 -5.95 2.16 20.14
N ALA A 122 -6.78 1.12 20.10
CA ALA A 122 -8.14 1.22 20.58
C ALA A 122 -7.99 1.57 22.06
N GLY A 123 -8.10 2.86 22.36
CA GLY A 123 -8.19 3.35 23.72
C GLY A 123 -9.58 3.03 24.27
N ASP A 124 -9.58 2.62 25.53
CA ASP A 124 -10.73 2.37 26.39
C ASP A 124 -11.80 3.48 26.37
#